data_AF-A0A7W1GIU5-F1
#
_entry.id   AF-A0A7W1GIU5-F1
#
_cell.length_a   1.000
_cell.length_b   1.000
_cell.length_c   1.000
_cell.angle_alpha   90.00
_cell.angle_beta   90.00
_cell.angle_gamma   90.00
#
_symmetry.space_group_name_H-M   'P 1'
#
loop_
_entity.id
_entity.type
_entity.pdbx_description
1 polymer ?
#
loop_
_entity_poly.entity_id
_entity_poly.type
_entity_poly.pdbx_seq_one_letter_code
_entity_poly.pdbx_strand_id
1 'polypeptide(L)'
;GGRYRPVHLPRTGDTLSFGATRRSATHSAGRVQISFGGGEMLDAGNLARLAEEIRRRGEERNAFSEIDLLNLWYGQGSWSEEQYGELIKLLDEAETWRRHPARPHLYRVRRQGDGAEEPPVMFYAEPNELLQRVESALGKESGLYRKGYDLARHELRLSFHFPVVARERYREVLQRTLDGTGWTYSVNEQPHHGRLAEVAAECLPPGVTPVRAPALRLEDATVSVTLDEYLAPETREQAAVRFKERTGHTLTISVPGAPGTPTPDASLAEPGTTANAPAEINLSYRMIEEAFAGVPQQTWRPYRTGLKAEGDRAFIELAFISPQIGTRQRERINQLAKKIGRPLRVKPEPNQIMLSEVAARLAPKEWRLQKQPSVHKAEGVVRLKCLNAPPDTDPQWASISAEYEELTGYRLEK
;
A
#
# COMPACT_ATOMS: atom_id res chain seq x y z
N GLY A 1 -34.11 -42.75 -0.03
CA GLY A 1 -32.92 -42.65 0.83
C GLY A 1 -31.77 -42.12 0.03
N GLY A 2 -31.34 -40.89 0.30
CA GLY A 2 -30.11 -40.30 -0.26
C GLY A 2 -29.44 -39.52 0.85
N ARG A 3 -28.26 -39.98 1.29
CA ARG A 3 -27.50 -39.40 2.40
C ARG A 3 -26.79 -38.12 1.92
N TYR A 4 -27.20 -36.96 2.42
CA TYR A 4 -26.36 -35.75 2.38
C TYR A 4 -25.41 -35.78 3.58
N ARG A 5 -24.10 -35.68 3.32
CA ARG A 5 -23.11 -35.40 4.37
C ARG A 5 -22.99 -33.88 4.54
N PRO A 6 -23.04 -33.34 5.76
CA PRO A 6 -22.78 -31.92 5.98
C PRO A 6 -21.28 -31.64 5.89
N VAL A 7 -20.90 -30.66 5.07
CA VAL A 7 -19.55 -30.07 5.06
C VAL A 7 -19.59 -28.87 6.00
N HIS A 8 -18.78 -28.91 7.06
CA HIS A 8 -18.61 -27.81 7.99
C HIS A 8 -17.64 -26.78 7.40
N LEU A 9 -18.11 -25.54 7.21
CA LEU A 9 -17.27 -24.38 6.97
C LEU A 9 -16.80 -23.80 8.32
N PRO A 10 -15.54 -23.34 8.44
CA PRO A 10 -15.08 -22.64 9.64
C PRO A 10 -15.80 -21.28 9.77
N ARG A 11 -16.29 -21.02 10.97
CA ARG A 11 -16.87 -19.74 11.40
C ARG A 11 -15.76 -18.69 11.52
N THR A 12 -15.59 -17.88 10.48
CA THR A 12 -14.99 -16.55 10.58
C THR A 12 -15.98 -15.56 9.98
N GLY A 13 -16.47 -14.65 10.84
CA GLY A 13 -17.47 -13.64 10.53
C GLY A 13 -16.92 -12.49 9.68
N ASP A 14 -16.42 -12.79 8.49
CA ASP A 14 -16.08 -11.77 7.51
C ASP A 14 -17.35 -11.36 6.77
N THR A 15 -17.80 -10.14 7.02
CA THR A 15 -18.84 -9.49 6.23
C THR A 15 -18.17 -8.85 5.02
N LEU A 16 -18.34 -9.44 3.83
CA LEU A 16 -17.97 -8.80 2.57
C LEU A 16 -19.03 -7.76 2.21
N SER A 17 -18.73 -6.48 2.47
CA SER A 17 -19.50 -5.35 1.95
C SER A 17 -19.00 -4.96 0.56
N PHE A 18 -19.86 -5.11 -0.45
CA PHE A 18 -19.63 -4.54 -1.78
C PHE A 18 -20.10 -3.08 -1.80
N GLY A 19 -19.17 -2.14 -1.69
CA GLY A 19 -19.41 -0.71 -1.87
C GLY A 19 -19.04 -0.27 -3.28
N ALA A 20 -20.00 0.32 -4.00
CA ALA A 20 -19.84 0.82 -5.36
C ALA A 20 -18.71 1.85 -5.48
N THR A 21 -17.63 1.49 -6.17
CA THR A 21 -16.62 2.44 -6.66
C THR A 21 -17.17 3.27 -7.81
N ARG A 22 -16.88 4.57 -7.73
CA ARG A 22 -17.31 5.62 -8.65
C ARG A 22 -16.97 5.31 -10.11
N ARG A 23 -17.91 5.70 -10.97
CA ARG A 23 -17.97 5.64 -12.44
C ARG A 23 -16.60 5.86 -13.11
N SER A 24 -15.99 4.76 -13.56
CA SER A 24 -15.24 4.78 -14.81
C SER A 24 -16.26 4.86 -15.95
N ALA A 25 -15.92 5.58 -17.01
CA ALA A 25 -16.79 5.81 -18.15
C ALA A 25 -17.37 4.48 -18.65
N THR A 26 -18.68 4.46 -18.86
CA THR A 26 -19.44 3.35 -19.40
C THR A 26 -18.89 2.93 -20.77
N HIS A 27 -17.98 1.96 -20.78
CA HIS A 27 -17.89 1.01 -21.88
C HIS A 27 -18.95 -0.06 -21.62
N SER A 28 -20.08 0.13 -22.30
CA SER A 28 -21.06 -0.88 -22.72
C SER A 28 -21.08 -2.16 -21.90
N ALA A 29 -21.93 -2.19 -20.86
CA ALA A 29 -22.32 -3.43 -20.22
C ALA A 29 -23.05 -4.35 -21.22
N GLY A 30 -22.56 -5.58 -21.36
CA GLY A 30 -23.38 -6.77 -21.60
C GLY A 30 -24.04 -6.91 -22.98
N ARG A 31 -23.25 -7.09 -24.04
CA ARG A 31 -23.61 -8.08 -25.06
C ARG A 31 -22.70 -9.29 -24.81
N VAL A 32 -23.30 -10.45 -24.55
CA VAL A 32 -22.58 -11.73 -24.66
C VAL A 32 -22.16 -11.83 -26.12
N GLN A 33 -20.94 -11.42 -26.40
CA GLN A 33 -20.38 -11.48 -27.74
C GLN A 33 -20.06 -12.96 -27.98
N ILE A 34 -20.87 -13.62 -28.82
CA ILE A 34 -20.58 -14.98 -29.29
C ILE A 34 -19.18 -14.93 -29.89
N SER A 35 -18.26 -15.68 -29.30
CA SER A 35 -16.88 -15.74 -29.76
C SER A 35 -16.83 -16.42 -31.13
N PHE A 36 -16.05 -15.88 -32.07
CA PHE A 36 -16.07 -16.36 -33.46
C PHE A 36 -15.38 -17.69 -33.66
N GLY A 37 -14.37 -17.97 -32.84
CA GLY A 37 -13.56 -19.16 -32.97
C GLY A 37 -14.27 -20.43 -32.53
N GLY A 38 -15.37 -20.35 -31.77
CA GLY A 38 -16.07 -21.55 -31.31
C GLY A 38 -15.20 -22.53 -30.51
N GLY A 39 -14.09 -22.05 -29.93
CA GLY A 39 -13.08 -22.86 -29.25
C GLY A 39 -11.91 -23.35 -30.13
N GLU A 40 -11.90 -23.05 -31.43
CA GLU A 40 -10.78 -23.33 -32.33
C GLU A 40 -9.55 -22.47 -31.98
N MET A 41 -8.36 -23.02 -32.19
CA MET A 41 -7.10 -22.31 -31.95
C MET A 41 -6.86 -21.24 -33.03
N LEU A 42 -6.30 -20.09 -32.64
CA LEU A 42 -5.83 -19.06 -33.58
C LEU A 42 -4.54 -19.54 -34.24
N ASP A 43 -4.64 -19.99 -35.49
CA ASP A 43 -3.54 -20.23 -36.42
C ASP A 43 -3.61 -19.23 -37.59
N ALA A 44 -2.70 -19.34 -38.56
CA ALA A 44 -2.70 -18.45 -39.73
C ALA A 44 -4.02 -18.48 -40.53
N GLY A 45 -4.66 -19.65 -40.66
CA GLY A 45 -5.92 -19.80 -41.39
C GLY A 45 -7.09 -19.19 -40.64
N ASN A 46 -7.16 -19.43 -39.33
CA ASN A 46 -8.18 -18.89 -38.44
C ASN A 46 -8.01 -17.37 -38.21
N LEU A 47 -6.78 -16.87 -38.22
CA LEU A 47 -6.50 -15.43 -38.21
C LEU A 47 -6.97 -14.74 -39.51
N ALA A 48 -6.87 -15.42 -40.66
CA ALA A 48 -7.44 -14.93 -41.92
C ALA A 48 -8.98 -14.95 -41.90
N ARG A 49 -9.60 -15.99 -41.33
CA ARG A 49 -11.05 -16.05 -41.11
C ARG A 49 -11.54 -14.92 -40.20
N LEU A 50 -10.81 -14.61 -39.13
CA LEU A 50 -11.11 -13.48 -38.26
C LEU A 50 -11.08 -12.15 -39.04
N ALA A 51 -10.09 -11.96 -39.91
CA ALA A 51 -10.00 -10.76 -40.75
C ALA A 51 -11.19 -10.65 -41.74
N GLU A 52 -11.63 -11.76 -42.33
CA GLU A 52 -12.81 -11.79 -43.20
C GLU A 52 -14.10 -11.46 -42.43
N GLU A 53 -14.25 -11.97 -41.22
CA GLU A 53 -15.40 -11.67 -40.37
C GLU A 53 -15.47 -10.19 -39.98
N ILE A 54 -14.33 -9.57 -39.68
CA ILE A 54 -14.23 -8.12 -39.41
C ILE A 54 -14.62 -7.31 -40.65
N ARG A 55 -14.20 -7.72 -41.85
CA ARG A 55 -14.62 -7.08 -43.12
C ARG A 55 -16.12 -7.23 -43.35
N ARG A 56 -16.68 -8.41 -43.09
CA ARG A 56 -18.12 -8.68 -43.25
C ARG A 56 -18.98 -7.75 -42.38
N ARG A 57 -18.45 -7.31 -41.24
CA ARG A 57 -19.09 -6.36 -40.32
C ARG A 57 -18.90 -4.89 -40.71
N GLY A 58 -18.08 -4.59 -41.72
CA GLY A 58 -17.69 -3.22 -42.05
C GLY A 58 -16.74 -2.58 -41.03
N GLU A 59 -16.06 -3.41 -40.22
CA GLU A 59 -15.18 -2.98 -39.13
C GLU A 59 -13.69 -2.95 -39.56
N GLU A 60 -13.38 -3.10 -40.84
CA GLU A 60 -11.99 -3.05 -41.37
C GLU A 60 -11.33 -1.66 -41.25
N ARG A 61 -12.07 -0.66 -40.76
CA ARG A 61 -11.57 0.68 -40.36
C ARG A 61 -11.12 0.75 -38.91
N ASN A 62 -11.57 -0.19 -38.09
CA ASN A 62 -11.26 -0.20 -36.67
C ASN A 62 -9.84 -0.68 -36.45
N ALA A 63 -9.26 -0.21 -35.35
CA ALA A 63 -7.96 -0.64 -34.86
C ALA A 63 -8.21 -1.47 -33.60
N PHE A 64 -7.63 -2.67 -33.55
CA PHE A 64 -7.86 -3.67 -32.52
C PHE A 64 -6.56 -3.93 -31.77
N SER A 65 -6.59 -3.99 -30.44
CA SER A 65 -5.48 -4.54 -29.66
C SER A 65 -5.42 -6.07 -29.79
N GLU A 66 -4.30 -6.67 -29.42
CA GLU A 66 -4.16 -8.14 -29.33
C GLU A 66 -5.25 -8.73 -28.42
N ILE A 67 -5.55 -8.05 -27.30
CA ILE A 67 -6.61 -8.45 -26.36
C ILE A 67 -7.98 -8.39 -27.02
N ASP A 68 -8.26 -7.36 -27.83
CA ASP A 68 -9.53 -7.27 -28.57
C ASP A 68 -9.68 -8.44 -29.54
N LEU A 69 -8.61 -8.78 -30.28
CA LEU A 69 -8.63 -9.91 -31.22
C LEU A 69 -8.83 -11.26 -30.51
N LEU A 70 -8.14 -11.48 -29.39
CA LEU A 70 -8.35 -12.69 -28.57
C LEU A 70 -9.77 -12.75 -28.00
N ASN A 71 -10.30 -11.62 -27.53
CA ASN A 71 -11.67 -11.55 -27.01
C ASN A 71 -12.71 -11.77 -28.12
N LEU A 72 -12.47 -11.27 -29.34
CA LEU A 72 -13.33 -11.53 -30.49
C LEU A 72 -13.32 -13.02 -30.87
N TRP A 73 -12.16 -13.66 -30.81
CA TRP A 73 -12.00 -15.05 -31.24
C TRP A 73 -12.43 -16.07 -30.19
N TYR A 74 -11.89 -15.97 -28.96
CA TYR A 74 -12.13 -16.94 -27.88
C TYR A 74 -13.27 -16.52 -26.94
N GLY A 75 -13.57 -15.22 -26.87
CA GLY A 75 -14.49 -14.66 -25.90
C GLY A 75 -13.74 -14.02 -24.73
N GLN A 76 -14.41 -13.08 -24.06
CA GLN A 76 -13.81 -12.31 -22.97
C GLN A 76 -13.34 -13.23 -21.83
N GLY A 77 -12.05 -13.17 -21.51
CA GLY A 77 -11.44 -13.95 -20.43
C GLY A 77 -11.35 -15.46 -20.69
N SER A 78 -11.52 -15.89 -21.96
CA SER A 78 -11.52 -17.31 -22.36
C SER A 78 -10.24 -17.73 -23.09
N TRP A 79 -9.16 -16.96 -22.97
CA TRP A 79 -7.88 -17.19 -23.61
C TRP A 79 -6.72 -17.21 -22.60
N SER A 80 -5.60 -17.85 -22.96
CA SER A 80 -4.40 -18.00 -22.14
C SER A 80 -3.25 -17.08 -22.58
N GLU A 81 -2.25 -16.89 -21.73
CA GLU A 81 -1.06 -16.09 -22.05
C GLU A 81 -0.22 -16.71 -23.19
N GLU A 82 -0.24 -18.03 -23.32
CA GLU A 82 0.38 -18.75 -24.43
C GLU A 82 -0.26 -18.34 -25.76
N GLN A 83 -1.59 -18.29 -25.82
CA GLN A 83 -2.34 -17.84 -27.01
C GLN A 83 -2.07 -16.37 -27.35
N TYR A 84 -1.80 -15.53 -26.35
CA TYR A 84 -1.37 -14.15 -26.58
C TYR A 84 0.02 -14.09 -27.23
N GLY A 85 0.99 -14.86 -26.73
CA GLY A 85 2.33 -14.94 -27.31
C GLY A 85 2.34 -15.52 -28.73
N GLU A 86 1.49 -16.51 -29.00
CA GLU A 86 1.29 -17.06 -30.35
C GLU A 86 0.67 -16.03 -31.29
N LEU A 87 -0.36 -15.30 -30.85
CA LEU A 87 -1.02 -14.29 -31.66
C LEU A 87 -0.06 -13.17 -32.10
N ILE A 88 0.83 -12.71 -31.23
CA ILE A 88 1.84 -11.69 -31.58
C ILE A 88 2.68 -12.16 -32.77
N LYS A 89 3.19 -13.40 -32.71
CA LYS A 89 3.99 -14.00 -33.79
C LYS A 89 3.18 -14.11 -35.09
N LEU A 90 1.95 -14.61 -34.98
CA LEU A 90 1.06 -14.75 -36.13
C LEU A 90 0.72 -13.40 -36.78
N LEU A 91 0.49 -12.34 -36.00
CA LEU A 91 0.15 -11.02 -36.52
C LEU A 91 1.32 -10.35 -37.24
N ASP A 92 2.54 -10.57 -36.77
CA ASP A 92 3.75 -10.03 -37.43
C ASP A 92 4.07 -10.76 -38.74
N GLU A 93 3.67 -12.02 -38.88
CA GLU A 93 3.84 -12.83 -40.10
C GLU A 93 2.67 -12.71 -41.09
N ALA A 94 1.48 -12.29 -40.64
CA ALA A 94 0.27 -12.30 -41.45
C ALA A 94 0.17 -11.12 -42.44
N GLU A 95 0.11 -11.42 -43.74
CA GLU A 95 -0.08 -10.41 -44.80
C GLU A 95 -1.44 -9.67 -44.74
N THR A 96 -2.42 -10.28 -44.08
CA THR A 96 -3.80 -9.79 -43.95
C THR A 96 -3.97 -8.70 -42.89
N TRP A 97 -2.98 -8.54 -42.02
CA TRP A 97 -2.98 -7.59 -40.92
C TRP A 97 -1.86 -6.58 -41.07
N ARG A 98 -2.03 -5.41 -40.46
CA ARG A 98 -0.97 -4.41 -40.36
C ARG A 98 -1.11 -3.61 -39.07
N ARG A 99 0.02 -3.17 -38.53
CA ARG A 99 0.07 -2.26 -37.38
C ARG A 99 -0.50 -0.88 -37.75
N HIS A 100 -1.09 -0.20 -36.77
CA HIS A 100 -1.57 1.16 -36.92
C HIS A 100 -0.40 2.14 -36.78
N PRO A 101 -0.17 3.06 -37.74
CA PRO A 101 1.06 3.87 -37.82
C PRO A 101 1.27 4.78 -36.60
N ALA A 102 0.20 5.41 -36.10
CA ALA A 102 0.26 6.27 -34.91
C ALA A 102 0.07 5.51 -33.58
N ARG A 103 -0.28 4.22 -33.61
CA ARG A 103 -0.60 3.40 -32.43
C ARG A 103 -0.13 1.97 -32.66
N PRO A 104 1.18 1.69 -32.60
CA PRO A 104 1.73 0.41 -33.05
C PRO A 104 1.21 -0.83 -32.32
N HIS A 105 0.61 -0.67 -31.13
CA HIS A 105 -0.09 -1.70 -30.34
C HIS A 105 -1.48 -2.07 -30.88
N LEU A 106 -1.96 -1.39 -31.93
CA LEU A 106 -3.23 -1.70 -32.57
C LEU A 106 -2.99 -2.23 -33.98
N TYR A 107 -3.79 -3.21 -34.38
CA TYR A 107 -3.78 -3.81 -35.71
C TYR A 107 -5.05 -3.46 -36.44
N ARG A 108 -4.94 -3.38 -37.76
CA ARG A 108 -6.07 -3.22 -38.67
C ARG A 108 -5.97 -4.24 -39.78
N VAL A 109 -7.12 -4.70 -40.26
CA VAL A 109 -7.19 -5.56 -41.44
C VAL A 109 -6.72 -4.76 -42.66
N ARG A 110 -5.82 -5.35 -43.47
CA ARG A 110 -5.32 -4.75 -44.71
C ARG A 110 -6.43 -4.69 -45.76
N ARG A 111 -6.55 -3.55 -46.44
CA ARG A 111 -7.48 -3.31 -47.55
C ARG A 111 -6.79 -3.44 -48.90
N GLN A 112 -7.58 -3.77 -49.90
CA GLN A 112 -7.18 -3.59 -51.29
C GLN A 112 -6.99 -2.09 -51.56
N GLY A 113 -5.79 -1.70 -52.00
CA GLY A 113 -5.42 -0.30 -52.23
C GLY A 113 -4.65 0.36 -51.10
N ASP A 114 -4.41 -0.32 -49.97
CA ASP A 114 -3.40 0.11 -49.00
C ASP A 114 -2.02 -0.03 -49.66
N GLY A 115 -1.39 1.11 -49.98
CA GLY A 115 -0.03 1.15 -50.50
C GLY A 115 0.99 0.50 -49.55
N ALA A 116 2.18 0.23 -50.06
CA ALA A 116 3.32 -0.21 -49.26
C ALA A 116 3.85 0.96 -48.40
N GLU A 117 3.10 1.37 -47.38
CA GLU A 117 3.65 2.22 -46.32
C GLU A 117 4.59 1.37 -45.46
N GLU A 118 5.82 1.85 -45.27
CA GLU A 118 6.81 1.19 -44.43
C GLU A 118 6.25 1.05 -43.00
N PRO A 119 6.21 -0.16 -42.45
CA PRO A 119 5.66 -0.38 -41.12
C PRO A 119 6.52 0.38 -40.09
N PRO A 120 5.91 1.00 -39.07
CA PRO A 120 6.67 1.50 -37.93
C PRO A 120 7.46 0.35 -37.29
N VAL A 121 8.77 0.54 -37.11
CA VAL A 121 9.73 -0.45 -36.62
C VAL A 121 9.63 -0.62 -35.09
N MET A 122 8.43 -0.88 -34.57
CA MET A 122 8.23 -1.11 -33.14
C MET A 122 7.57 -2.48 -32.95
N PHE A 123 8.36 -3.42 -32.43
CA PHE A 123 7.97 -4.80 -32.20
C PHE A 123 7.55 -4.94 -30.73
N TYR A 124 6.30 -5.36 -30.48
CA TYR A 124 5.90 -5.71 -29.13
C TYR A 124 6.44 -7.09 -28.78
N ALA A 125 7.47 -7.12 -27.95
CA ALA A 125 8.05 -8.37 -27.49
C ALA A 125 7.06 -9.12 -26.58
N GLU A 126 7.18 -10.45 -26.56
CA GLU A 126 6.37 -11.29 -25.69
C GLU A 126 6.71 -11.02 -24.21
N PRO A 127 5.71 -10.85 -23.32
CA PRO A 127 5.93 -10.42 -21.94
C PRO A 127 6.85 -11.34 -21.14
N ASN A 128 6.73 -12.67 -21.27
CA ASN A 128 7.57 -13.60 -20.51
C ASN A 128 9.02 -13.58 -21.00
N GLU A 129 9.25 -13.44 -22.30
CA GLU A 129 10.57 -13.20 -22.86
C GLU A 129 11.20 -11.92 -22.28
N LEU A 130 10.43 -10.84 -22.17
CA LEU A 130 10.90 -9.60 -21.54
C LEU A 130 11.22 -9.79 -20.05
N LEU A 131 10.38 -10.52 -19.30
CA LEU A 131 10.66 -10.84 -17.89
C LEU A 131 11.93 -11.67 -17.72
N GLN A 132 12.27 -12.54 -18.68
CA GLN A 132 13.52 -13.30 -18.69
C GLN A 132 14.72 -12.45 -19.06
N ARG A 133 14.59 -11.56 -20.06
CA ARG A 133 15.64 -10.60 -20.43
C ARG A 133 15.98 -9.66 -19.26
N VAL A 134 14.96 -9.12 -18.57
CA VAL A 134 15.14 -8.28 -17.38
C VAL A 134 15.83 -9.04 -16.25
N GLU A 135 15.40 -10.27 -15.97
CA GLU A 135 16.05 -11.10 -14.93
C GLU A 135 17.52 -11.39 -15.26
N SER A 136 17.80 -11.73 -16.52
CA SER A 136 19.17 -12.01 -16.98
C SER A 136 20.06 -10.77 -16.91
N ALA A 137 19.51 -9.59 -17.24
CA ALA A 137 20.25 -8.34 -17.22
C ALA A 137 20.54 -7.82 -15.80
N LEU A 138 19.63 -8.05 -14.84
CA LEU A 138 19.76 -7.56 -13.46
C LEU A 138 20.53 -8.52 -12.54
N GLY A 139 20.39 -9.84 -12.77
CA GLY A 139 20.95 -10.87 -11.90
C GLY A 139 20.32 -10.94 -10.50
N LYS A 140 20.72 -11.95 -9.71
CA LYS A 140 20.14 -12.23 -8.38
C LYS A 140 20.47 -11.17 -7.33
N GLU A 141 21.66 -10.57 -7.41
CA GLU A 141 22.12 -9.53 -6.49
C GLU A 141 21.34 -8.20 -6.63
N SER A 142 20.49 -8.09 -7.66
CA SER A 142 19.69 -6.88 -7.88
C SER A 142 18.69 -6.59 -6.77
N GLY A 143 18.28 -7.62 -6.01
CA GLY A 143 17.21 -7.54 -5.03
C GLY A 143 15.81 -7.49 -5.65
N LEU A 144 15.67 -7.80 -6.94
CA LEU A 144 14.38 -8.05 -7.59
C LEU A 144 13.78 -9.35 -7.04
N TYR A 145 12.69 -9.25 -6.28
CA TYR A 145 12.05 -10.42 -5.66
C TYR A 145 10.67 -10.74 -6.22
N ARG A 146 10.07 -9.81 -6.97
CA ARG A 146 8.79 -10.01 -7.66
C ARG A 146 8.76 -9.24 -8.96
N LYS A 147 8.22 -9.88 -9.99
CA LYS A 147 8.02 -9.32 -11.32
C LYS A 147 6.67 -9.78 -11.88
N GLY A 148 6.11 -8.99 -12.79
CA GLY A 148 4.88 -9.29 -13.51
C GLY A 148 4.63 -8.21 -14.55
N TYR A 149 3.46 -8.21 -15.16
CA TYR A 149 3.12 -7.24 -16.19
C TYR A 149 1.64 -6.86 -16.17
N ASP A 150 1.31 -5.85 -16.98
CA ASP A 150 -0.04 -5.46 -17.38
C ASP A 150 -0.07 -5.45 -18.92
N LEU A 151 -0.78 -6.43 -19.51
CA LEU A 151 -0.90 -6.59 -20.95
C LEU A 151 -1.62 -5.40 -21.60
N ALA A 152 -2.63 -4.83 -20.94
CA ALA A 152 -3.41 -3.74 -21.53
C ALA A 152 -2.60 -2.43 -21.60
N ARG A 153 -1.61 -2.28 -20.71
CA ARG A 153 -0.75 -1.09 -20.64
C ARG A 153 0.63 -1.29 -21.26
N HIS A 154 0.98 -2.52 -21.64
CA HIS A 154 2.34 -2.91 -22.01
C HIS A 154 3.36 -2.40 -20.98
N GLU A 155 3.11 -2.71 -19.71
CA GLU A 155 3.91 -2.24 -18.57
C GLU A 155 4.40 -3.43 -17.73
N LEU A 156 5.72 -3.53 -17.50
CA LEU A 156 6.31 -4.45 -16.54
C LEU A 156 6.23 -3.87 -15.12
N ARG A 157 5.76 -4.67 -14.16
CA ARG A 157 5.71 -4.30 -12.74
C ARG A 157 6.81 -5.03 -11.98
N LEU A 158 7.79 -4.27 -11.51
CA LEU A 158 8.98 -4.79 -10.84
C LEU A 158 8.97 -4.39 -9.35
N SER A 159 9.35 -5.31 -8.46
CA SER A 159 9.46 -5.03 -7.02
C SER A 159 10.83 -5.44 -6.51
N PHE A 160 11.56 -4.44 -6.03
CA PHE A 160 12.89 -4.58 -5.45
C PHE A 160 12.83 -4.45 -3.94
N HIS A 161 13.79 -5.04 -3.22
CA HIS A 161 13.89 -4.84 -1.78
C HIS A 161 14.05 -3.36 -1.40
N PHE A 162 14.82 -2.59 -2.19
CA PHE A 162 15.09 -1.16 -1.96
C PHE A 162 14.78 -0.35 -3.23
N PRO A 163 13.53 0.05 -3.44
CA PRO A 163 13.07 0.60 -4.72
C PRO A 163 13.66 1.97 -5.07
N VAL A 164 14.04 2.78 -4.07
CA VAL A 164 14.68 4.08 -4.29
C VAL A 164 16.05 3.91 -4.96
N VAL A 165 16.89 3.04 -4.39
CA VAL A 165 18.24 2.77 -4.92
C VAL A 165 18.15 1.99 -6.24
N ALA A 166 17.24 1.01 -6.34
CA ALA A 166 17.04 0.22 -7.54
C ALA A 166 16.62 1.07 -8.75
N ARG A 167 15.76 2.07 -8.55
CA ARG A 167 15.32 2.99 -9.61
C ARG A 167 16.48 3.76 -10.23
N GLU A 168 17.44 4.19 -9.41
CA GLU A 168 18.60 4.91 -9.92
C GLU A 168 19.61 3.95 -10.53
N ARG A 169 19.97 2.90 -9.80
CA ARG A 169 21.03 1.96 -10.17
C ARG A 169 20.73 1.20 -11.45
N TYR A 170 19.48 0.79 -11.66
CA TYR A 170 19.10 -0.08 -12.77
C TYR A 170 18.38 0.66 -13.91
N ARG A 171 18.28 1.99 -13.84
CA ARG A 171 17.58 2.81 -14.84
C ARG A 171 18.06 2.51 -16.26
N GLU A 172 19.36 2.65 -16.50
CA GLU A 172 19.95 2.50 -17.84
C GLU A 172 19.88 1.06 -18.35
N VAL A 173 20.00 0.08 -17.45
CA VAL A 173 19.88 -1.34 -17.81
C VAL A 173 18.44 -1.66 -18.21
N LEU A 174 17.45 -1.23 -17.43
CA LEU A 174 16.04 -1.43 -17.73
C LEU A 174 15.61 -0.70 -19.00
N GLN A 175 16.07 0.54 -19.20
CA GLN A 175 15.83 1.29 -20.43
C GLN A 175 16.40 0.57 -21.65
N ARG A 176 17.68 0.17 -21.62
CA ARG A 176 18.29 -0.57 -22.74
C ARG A 176 17.62 -1.92 -23.01
N THR A 177 17.16 -2.60 -21.96
CA THR A 177 16.50 -3.91 -22.10
C THR A 177 15.12 -3.80 -22.75
N LEU A 178 14.43 -2.67 -22.57
CA LEU A 178 13.08 -2.44 -23.09
C LEU A 178 13.05 -1.52 -24.33
N ASP A 179 14.18 -0.94 -24.72
CA ASP A 179 14.27 -0.07 -25.89
C ASP A 179 13.82 -0.80 -27.17
N GLY A 180 13.00 -0.14 -27.97
CA GLY A 180 12.42 -0.73 -29.20
C GLY A 180 11.37 -1.83 -29.00
N THR A 181 11.06 -2.24 -27.75
CA THR A 181 10.11 -3.34 -27.47
C THR A 181 8.66 -2.88 -27.35
N GLY A 182 8.40 -1.58 -27.31
CA GLY A 182 7.06 -1.03 -27.05
C GLY A 182 6.57 -1.17 -25.60
N TRP A 183 7.35 -1.80 -24.72
CA TRP A 183 7.04 -1.97 -23.31
C TRP A 183 7.65 -0.88 -22.42
N THR A 184 6.96 -0.56 -21.34
CA THR A 184 7.43 0.32 -20.27
C THR A 184 7.59 -0.47 -18.97
N TYR A 185 8.11 0.16 -17.90
CA TYR A 185 8.18 -0.46 -16.59
C TYR A 185 7.84 0.50 -15.46
N SER A 186 7.32 -0.05 -14.36
CA SER A 186 7.21 0.61 -13.07
C SER A 186 7.87 -0.20 -11.96
N VAL A 187 8.35 0.53 -10.95
CA VAL A 187 8.95 -0.04 -9.74
C VAL A 187 8.02 0.23 -8.57
N ASN A 188 7.62 -0.81 -7.84
CA ASN A 188 6.83 -0.68 -6.63
C ASN A 188 7.52 0.25 -5.62
N GLU A 189 6.77 1.17 -5.00
CA GLU A 189 7.37 2.21 -4.15
C GLU A 189 7.72 1.74 -2.74
N GLN A 190 7.06 0.68 -2.27
CA GLN A 190 7.24 0.20 -0.90
C GLN A 190 8.51 -0.64 -0.77
N PRO A 191 9.44 -0.29 0.15
CA PRO A 191 10.59 -1.12 0.43
C PRO A 191 10.18 -2.41 1.14
N HIS A 192 11.03 -3.43 1.07
CA HIS A 192 10.80 -4.66 1.80
C HIS A 192 11.24 -4.49 3.27
N HIS A 193 10.26 -4.47 4.19
CA HIS A 193 10.51 -4.15 5.61
C HIS A 193 11.48 -5.12 6.30
N GLY A 194 11.34 -6.43 6.07
CA GLY A 194 12.26 -7.44 6.63
C GLY A 194 13.71 -7.20 6.24
N ARG A 195 13.99 -7.05 4.94
CA ARG A 195 15.32 -6.72 4.42
C ARG A 195 15.88 -5.38 4.92
N LEU A 196 15.06 -4.36 5.20
CA LEU A 196 15.56 -3.14 5.83
C LEU A 196 16.14 -3.41 7.22
N ALA A 197 15.46 -4.22 8.03
CA ALA A 197 15.94 -4.60 9.36
C ALA A 197 17.21 -5.46 9.31
N GLU A 198 17.25 -6.43 8.39
CA GLU A 198 18.42 -7.29 8.19
C GLU A 198 19.64 -6.47 7.74
N VAL A 199 19.48 -5.60 6.74
CA VAL A 199 20.58 -4.74 6.27
C VAL A 199 21.04 -3.75 7.34
N ALA A 200 20.15 -3.26 8.20
CA ALA A 200 20.53 -2.42 9.33
C ALA A 200 21.45 -3.18 10.31
N ALA A 201 21.17 -4.45 10.56
CA ALA A 201 22.04 -5.31 11.39
C ALA A 201 23.36 -5.64 10.67
N GLU A 202 23.33 -5.95 9.37
CA GLU A 202 24.53 -6.23 8.56
C GLU A 202 25.49 -5.03 8.48
N CYS A 203 24.99 -3.80 8.62
CA CYS A 203 25.81 -2.58 8.58
C CYS A 203 26.54 -2.29 9.91
N LEU A 204 26.16 -2.97 11.00
CA LEU A 204 26.83 -2.87 12.29
C LEU A 204 28.20 -3.59 12.26
N PRO A 205 29.13 -3.20 13.14
CA PRO A 205 30.41 -3.90 13.26
C PRO A 205 30.24 -5.37 13.70
N PRO A 206 31.19 -6.24 13.36
CA PRO A 206 31.21 -7.62 13.87
C PRO A 206 31.15 -7.64 15.40
N GLY A 207 30.32 -8.52 15.95
CA GLY A 207 30.15 -8.69 17.40
C GLY A 207 29.14 -7.74 18.04
N VAL A 208 28.66 -6.71 17.33
CA VAL A 208 27.65 -5.78 17.84
C VAL A 208 26.25 -6.26 17.44
N THR A 209 25.42 -6.56 18.42
CA THR A 209 24.02 -6.96 18.19
C THR A 209 23.05 -5.91 18.72
N PRO A 210 21.97 -5.59 17.97
CA PRO A 210 20.89 -4.77 18.50
C PRO A 210 20.24 -5.39 19.74
N VAL A 211 19.94 -4.56 20.74
CA VAL A 211 19.18 -4.96 21.94
C VAL A 211 17.76 -5.39 21.59
N ARG A 212 17.24 -4.87 20.48
CA ARG A 212 15.90 -5.11 19.97
C ARG A 212 15.88 -5.05 18.45
N ALA A 213 14.81 -5.58 17.85
CA ALA A 213 14.59 -5.45 16.41
C ALA A 213 14.64 -3.96 15.97
N PRO A 214 15.28 -3.64 14.83
CA PRO A 214 15.31 -2.29 14.31
C PRO A 214 13.91 -1.71 14.14
N ALA A 215 13.70 -0.49 14.64
CA ALA A 215 12.44 0.21 14.47
C ALA A 215 12.42 0.88 13.08
N LEU A 216 11.38 0.59 12.29
CA LEU A 216 11.22 1.12 10.94
C LEU A 216 10.23 2.28 10.97
N ARG A 217 10.67 3.46 10.52
CA ARG A 217 9.83 4.64 10.30
C ARG A 217 9.85 4.99 8.82
N LEU A 218 8.89 4.42 8.09
CA LEU A 218 8.88 4.43 6.62
C LEU A 218 8.50 5.79 6.04
N GLU A 219 7.69 6.56 6.77
CA GLU A 219 7.31 7.94 6.42
C GLU A 219 8.51 8.89 6.36
N ASP A 220 9.50 8.68 7.23
CA ASP A 220 10.72 9.49 7.31
C ASP A 220 11.91 8.79 6.63
N ALA A 221 11.67 7.69 5.91
CA ALA A 221 12.70 6.80 5.36
C ALA A 221 13.83 6.49 6.37
N THR A 222 13.47 6.25 7.64
CA THR A 222 14.42 6.13 8.75
C THR A 222 14.30 4.77 9.44
N VAL A 223 15.45 4.18 9.76
CA VAL A 223 15.57 2.96 10.55
C VAL A 223 16.37 3.27 11.81
N SER A 224 15.88 2.83 12.96
CA SER A 224 16.52 3.06 14.25
C SER A 224 16.96 1.76 14.90
N VAL A 225 18.23 1.71 15.28
CA VAL A 225 18.85 0.60 16.01
C VAL A 225 19.22 1.07 17.41
N THR A 226 18.98 0.23 18.41
CA THR A 226 19.38 0.49 19.79
C THR A 226 20.41 -0.54 20.22
N LEU A 227 21.55 -0.07 20.70
CA LEU A 227 22.65 -0.87 21.24
C LEU A 227 22.74 -0.65 22.76
N ASP A 228 23.18 -1.66 23.48
CA ASP A 228 23.52 -1.66 24.91
C ASP A 228 24.99 -1.38 25.15
N GLU A 229 25.81 -1.52 24.11
CA GLU A 229 27.23 -1.20 24.13
C GLU A 229 27.50 0.19 23.53
N TYR A 230 28.55 0.83 24.05
CA TYR A 230 29.07 2.05 23.46
C TYR A 230 29.60 1.76 22.06
N LEU A 231 29.22 2.59 21.10
CA LEU A 231 29.77 2.55 19.74
C LEU A 231 30.32 3.93 19.37
N ALA A 232 31.59 3.97 18.96
CA ALA A 232 32.28 5.20 18.58
C ALA A 232 31.48 5.98 17.51
N PRO A 233 31.41 7.32 17.59
CA PRO A 233 30.67 8.15 16.64
C PRO A 233 31.04 7.87 15.17
N GLU A 234 32.33 7.72 14.87
CA GLU A 234 32.84 7.50 13.52
C GLU A 234 32.34 6.16 12.96
N THR A 235 32.31 5.12 13.79
CA THR A 235 31.80 3.80 13.43
C THR A 235 30.29 3.81 13.18
N ARG A 236 29.54 4.62 13.96
CA ARG A 236 28.10 4.83 13.75
C ARG A 236 27.82 5.54 12.44
N GLU A 237 28.59 6.57 12.12
CA GLU A 237 28.47 7.31 10.87
C GLU A 237 28.78 6.43 9.67
N GLN A 238 29.86 5.63 9.73
CA GLN A 238 30.19 4.66 8.69
C GLN A 238 29.08 3.62 8.48
N ALA A 239 28.48 3.10 9.56
CA ALA A 239 27.34 2.20 9.46
C ALA A 239 26.13 2.88 8.79
N ALA A 240 25.86 4.14 9.13
CA ALA A 240 24.77 4.90 8.54
C ALA A 240 24.97 5.24 7.06
N VAL A 241 26.20 5.59 6.66
CA VAL A 241 26.56 5.80 5.25
C VAL A 241 26.37 4.52 4.45
N ARG A 242 26.94 3.39 4.92
CA ARG A 242 26.77 2.08 4.25
C ARG A 242 25.31 1.67 4.13
N PHE A 243 24.51 1.91 5.17
CA PHE A 243 23.08 1.61 5.16
C PHE A 243 22.33 2.47 4.13
N LYS A 244 22.60 3.77 4.08
CA LYS A 244 21.99 4.71 3.14
C LYS A 244 22.34 4.39 1.69
N GLU A 245 23.59 4.06 1.41
CA GLU A 245 24.03 3.65 0.06
C GLU A 245 23.35 2.37 -0.43
N ARG A 246 23.08 1.41 0.47
CA ARG A 246 22.45 0.14 0.14
C ARG A 246 20.93 0.24 0.00
N THR A 247 20.28 1.04 0.84
CA THR A 247 18.83 1.00 1.03
C THR A 247 18.10 2.29 0.63
N GLY A 248 18.82 3.40 0.52
CA GLY A 248 18.26 4.74 0.36
C GLY A 248 17.62 5.30 1.64
N HIS A 249 17.67 4.57 2.75
CA HIS A 249 17.09 4.96 4.04
C HIS A 249 18.18 5.45 5.01
N THR A 250 17.80 6.26 5.98
CA THR A 250 18.71 6.78 7.01
C THR A 250 18.75 5.81 8.19
N LEU A 251 19.96 5.46 8.67
CA LEU A 251 20.12 4.68 9.90
C LEU A 251 20.43 5.62 11.07
N THR A 252 19.74 5.41 12.18
CA THR A 252 19.99 6.09 13.46
C THR A 252 20.37 5.06 14.51
N ILE A 253 21.49 5.26 15.20
CA ILE A 253 22.02 4.32 16.19
C ILE A 253 22.03 4.98 17.56
N SER A 254 21.16 4.51 18.44
CA SER A 254 21.11 4.92 19.85
C SER A 254 22.02 4.03 20.68
N VAL A 255 22.92 4.65 21.44
CA VAL A 255 23.88 3.99 22.35
C VAL A 255 23.77 4.61 23.75
N PRO A 256 24.16 3.91 24.82
CA PRO A 256 24.17 4.47 26.17
C PRO A 256 25.13 5.66 26.29
N GLY A 257 24.71 6.71 27.00
CA GLY A 257 25.55 7.88 27.30
C GLY A 257 25.68 8.92 26.18
N ALA A 258 25.04 8.73 25.01
CA ALA A 258 24.94 9.79 24.02
C ALA A 258 23.94 10.88 24.49
N PRO A 259 24.26 12.18 24.41
CA PRO A 259 23.29 13.24 24.68
C PRO A 259 22.14 13.11 23.68
N GLY A 260 20.99 12.69 24.19
CA GLY A 260 19.80 12.45 23.39
C GLY A 260 19.24 13.75 22.83
N THR A 261 19.02 13.77 21.51
CA THR A 261 18.09 14.68 20.86
C THR A 261 16.72 14.57 21.56
N PRO A 262 16.03 15.69 21.86
CA PRO A 262 14.83 15.65 22.68
C PRO A 262 13.74 14.89 21.94
N THR A 263 13.34 13.76 22.50
CA THR A 263 12.11 13.06 22.11
C THR A 263 10.95 13.78 22.79
N PRO A 264 9.85 14.14 22.11
CA PRO A 264 8.70 14.70 22.78
C PRO A 264 8.14 13.68 23.77
N ASP A 265 8.09 14.12 25.02
CA ASP A 265 7.58 13.49 26.24
C ASP A 265 6.57 12.34 26.04
N ALA A 266 7.07 11.11 26.15
CA ALA A 266 6.27 9.91 26.43
C ALA A 266 6.52 9.47 27.87
N SER A 267 6.10 10.29 28.84
CA SER A 267 6.21 9.98 30.28
C SER A 267 5.61 8.61 30.63
N LEU A 268 6.48 7.72 31.12
CA LEU A 268 6.19 6.44 31.77
C LEU A 268 5.53 6.69 33.12
N ALA A 269 4.38 6.04 33.36
CA ALA A 269 3.81 5.97 34.71
C ALA A 269 4.49 4.82 35.47
N GLU A 270 5.29 5.15 36.49
CA GLU A 270 6.00 4.16 37.30
C GLU A 270 5.04 3.44 38.28
N PRO A 271 5.19 2.12 38.47
CA PRO A 271 4.47 1.39 39.51
C PRO A 271 4.90 1.89 40.90
N GLY A 272 3.93 2.13 41.79
CA GLY A 272 4.23 2.47 43.18
C GLY A 272 4.93 1.31 43.90
N THR A 273 5.91 1.62 44.75
CA THR A 273 6.79 0.71 45.50
C THR A 273 6.08 -0.16 46.57
N THR A 274 4.83 -0.54 46.37
CA THR A 274 4.12 -1.45 47.28
C THR A 274 4.09 -2.85 46.68
N ALA A 275 4.65 -3.79 47.43
CA ALA A 275 4.91 -5.20 47.12
C ALA A 275 3.65 -6.05 46.83
N ASN A 276 2.85 -5.67 45.83
CA ASN A 276 1.81 -6.53 45.29
C ASN A 276 2.28 -7.12 43.97
N ALA A 277 2.23 -8.44 43.86
CA ALA A 277 2.48 -9.13 42.60
C ALA A 277 1.56 -8.56 41.50
N PRO A 278 2.05 -8.40 40.25
CA PRO A 278 1.24 -7.87 39.16
C PRO A 278 -0.04 -8.68 39.01
N ALA A 279 -1.18 -8.02 38.88
CA ALA A 279 -2.44 -8.69 38.62
C ALA A 279 -2.35 -9.57 37.36
N GLU A 280 -3.11 -10.67 37.37
CA GLU A 280 -3.30 -11.50 36.18
C GLU A 280 -3.80 -10.63 35.01
N ILE A 281 -3.36 -10.92 33.79
CA ILE A 281 -3.59 -10.03 32.64
C ILE A 281 -5.08 -9.79 32.35
N ASN A 282 -5.91 -10.82 32.49
CA ASN A 282 -7.36 -10.71 32.26
C ASN A 282 -8.05 -9.87 33.35
N LEU A 283 -7.57 -9.95 34.59
CA LEU A 283 -8.03 -9.07 35.67
C LEU A 283 -7.62 -7.61 35.39
N SER A 284 -6.40 -7.40 34.90
CA SER A 284 -5.90 -6.07 34.53
C SER A 284 -6.78 -5.41 33.46
N TYR A 285 -7.20 -6.16 32.43
CA TYR A 285 -8.10 -5.64 31.39
C TYR A 285 -9.49 -5.28 31.91
N ARG A 286 -10.09 -6.13 32.78
CA ARG A 286 -11.38 -5.82 33.41
C ARG A 286 -11.31 -4.56 34.28
N MET A 287 -10.24 -4.42 35.06
CA MET A 287 -10.01 -3.21 35.87
C MET A 287 -9.89 -1.95 35.01
N ILE A 288 -9.25 -2.04 33.83
CA ILE A 288 -9.20 -0.95 32.86
C ILE A 288 -10.60 -0.65 32.33
N GLU A 289 -11.35 -1.65 31.89
CA GLU A 289 -12.69 -1.47 31.37
C GLU A 289 -13.63 -0.81 32.38
N GLU A 290 -13.66 -1.29 33.62
CA GLU A 290 -14.43 -0.72 34.73
C GLU A 290 -14.02 0.72 35.05
N ALA A 291 -12.70 1.00 35.08
CA ALA A 291 -12.19 2.34 35.34
C ALA A 291 -12.61 3.35 34.27
N PHE A 292 -12.80 2.92 33.02
CA PHE A 292 -13.25 3.79 31.94
C PHE A 292 -14.76 3.69 31.65
N ALA A 293 -15.50 2.78 32.29
CA ALA A 293 -16.94 2.59 32.07
C ALA A 293 -17.81 3.80 32.47
N GLY A 294 -17.30 4.67 33.35
CA GLY A 294 -18.01 5.87 33.83
C GLY A 294 -17.60 7.18 33.18
N VAL A 295 -16.73 7.19 32.15
CA VAL A 295 -16.35 8.46 31.52
C VAL A 295 -17.51 9.03 30.70
N PRO A 296 -17.73 10.37 30.72
CA PRO A 296 -18.87 11.01 30.05
C PRO A 296 -18.90 10.82 28.53
N GLN A 297 -17.73 10.80 27.90
CA GLN A 297 -17.59 10.73 26.45
C GLN A 297 -16.96 9.41 26.02
N GLN A 298 -17.57 8.74 25.04
CA GLN A 298 -17.04 7.48 24.53
C GLN A 298 -15.64 7.65 23.91
N THR A 299 -15.35 8.80 23.32
CA THR A 299 -14.03 9.12 22.76
C THR A 299 -12.93 9.21 23.82
N TRP A 300 -13.29 9.33 25.10
CA TRP A 300 -12.35 9.38 26.22
C TRP A 300 -11.98 8.00 26.77
N ARG A 301 -12.55 6.92 26.21
CA ARG A 301 -12.19 5.55 26.56
C ARG A 301 -11.06 5.06 25.64
N PRO A 302 -10.13 4.23 26.14
CA PRO A 302 -9.26 3.50 25.25
C PRO A 302 -10.10 2.55 24.39
N TYR A 303 -9.99 2.65 23.07
CA TYR A 303 -10.70 1.75 22.15
C TYR A 303 -10.02 0.38 22.04
N ARG A 304 -8.76 0.29 22.49
CA ARG A 304 -8.00 -0.95 22.55
C ARG A 304 -7.00 -0.90 23.70
N THR A 305 -6.86 -2.03 24.37
CA THR A 305 -5.83 -2.29 25.36
C THR A 305 -4.98 -3.48 24.90
N GLY A 306 -3.71 -3.52 25.27
CA GLY A 306 -2.88 -4.67 24.92
C GLY A 306 -1.59 -4.73 25.72
N LEU A 307 -1.23 -5.93 26.15
CA LEU A 307 0.07 -6.20 26.75
C LEU A 307 1.18 -6.01 25.71
N LYS A 308 2.15 -5.19 26.06
CA LYS A 308 3.38 -4.93 25.30
C LYS A 308 4.57 -5.21 26.20
N ALA A 309 5.71 -5.50 25.59
CA ALA A 309 6.97 -5.62 26.29
C ALA A 309 7.97 -4.67 25.63
N GLU A 310 8.73 -3.94 26.44
CA GLU A 310 9.86 -3.13 26.03
C GLU A 310 11.04 -3.57 26.90
N GLY A 311 11.91 -4.40 26.33
CA GLY A 311 12.89 -5.19 27.09
C GLY A 311 12.21 -6.16 28.06
N ASP A 312 12.74 -6.26 29.28
CA ASP A 312 12.21 -7.12 30.36
C ASP A 312 10.99 -6.54 31.08
N ARG A 313 10.53 -5.34 30.69
CA ARG A 313 9.38 -4.67 31.32
C ARG A 313 8.13 -4.83 30.47
N ALA A 314 7.20 -5.64 30.95
CA ALA A 314 5.86 -5.75 30.38
C ALA A 314 4.96 -4.60 30.88
N PHE A 315 4.30 -3.90 29.95
CA PHE A 315 3.35 -2.83 30.24
C PHE A 315 2.07 -3.02 29.43
N ILE A 316 0.96 -2.44 29.89
CA ILE A 316 -0.27 -2.43 29.10
C ILE A 316 -0.36 -1.10 28.35
N GLU A 317 -0.41 -1.20 27.03
CA GLU A 317 -0.65 -0.07 26.14
C GLU A 317 -2.16 0.22 26.07
N LEU A 318 -2.52 1.49 26.22
CA LEU A 318 -3.87 2.04 26.12
C LEU A 318 -3.94 2.90 24.85
N ALA A 319 -4.74 2.46 23.87
CA ALA A 319 -4.94 3.20 22.63
C ALA A 319 -6.21 4.06 22.74
N PHE A 320 -6.04 5.37 22.80
CA PHE A 320 -7.12 6.36 22.75
C PHE A 320 -7.30 6.90 21.33
N ILE A 321 -8.39 7.64 21.09
CA ILE A 321 -8.58 8.36 19.82
C ILE A 321 -7.39 9.27 19.48
N SER A 322 -6.77 9.87 20.51
CA SER A 322 -5.54 10.64 20.41
C SER A 322 -4.71 10.55 21.70
N PRO A 323 -3.39 10.83 21.64
CA PRO A 323 -2.55 10.94 22.83
C PRO A 323 -3.02 12.03 23.80
N GLN A 324 -3.57 13.14 23.29
CA GLN A 324 -4.05 14.26 24.09
C GLN A 324 -5.17 13.82 25.04
N ILE A 325 -6.10 12.99 24.55
CA ILE A 325 -7.14 12.40 25.40
C ILE A 325 -6.53 11.47 26.45
N GLY A 326 -5.54 10.64 26.08
CA GLY A 326 -4.82 9.82 27.05
C GLY A 326 -4.11 10.66 28.13
N THR A 327 -3.51 11.79 27.75
CA THR A 327 -2.87 12.73 28.67
C THR A 327 -3.88 13.39 29.62
N ARG A 328 -5.08 13.76 29.15
CA ARG A 328 -6.15 14.26 30.02
C ARG A 328 -6.57 13.24 31.09
N GLN A 329 -6.40 11.94 30.80
CA GLN A 329 -6.71 10.85 31.71
C GLN A 329 -5.50 10.38 32.55
N ARG A 330 -4.38 11.13 32.55
CA ARG A 330 -3.11 10.71 33.18
C ARG A 330 -3.28 10.30 34.64
N GLU A 331 -4.02 11.07 35.43
CA GLU A 331 -4.24 10.78 36.85
C GLU A 331 -4.97 9.44 37.05
N ARG A 332 -6.03 9.20 36.27
CA ARG A 332 -6.76 7.93 36.27
C ARG A 332 -5.85 6.76 35.87
N ILE A 333 -5.05 6.94 34.82
CA ILE A 333 -4.09 5.94 34.33
C ILE A 333 -3.05 5.63 35.41
N ASN A 334 -2.51 6.63 36.11
CA ASN A 334 -1.53 6.45 37.17
C ASN A 334 -2.10 5.70 38.37
N GLN A 335 -3.32 6.03 38.80
CA GLN A 335 -4.01 5.31 39.87
C GLN A 335 -4.27 3.85 39.49
N LEU A 336 -4.64 3.62 38.23
CA LEU A 336 -4.91 2.28 37.72
C LEU A 336 -3.63 1.45 37.60
N ALA A 337 -2.52 2.03 37.13
CA ALA A 337 -1.21 1.38 37.08
C ALA A 337 -0.76 0.89 38.47
N LYS A 338 -0.97 1.73 39.50
CA LYS A 338 -0.70 1.36 40.90
C LYS A 338 -1.58 0.19 41.37
N LYS A 339 -2.89 0.20 41.05
CA LYS A 339 -3.82 -0.88 41.42
C LYS A 339 -3.54 -2.20 40.71
N ILE A 340 -3.15 -2.13 39.43
CA ILE A 340 -2.84 -3.30 38.60
C ILE A 340 -1.46 -3.88 38.94
N GLY A 341 -0.54 -3.06 39.47
CA GLY A 341 0.84 -3.46 39.71
C GLY A 341 1.64 -3.62 38.41
N ARG A 342 1.24 -2.93 37.34
CA ARG A 342 1.87 -2.99 36.02
C ARG A 342 1.88 -1.61 35.38
N PRO A 343 2.95 -1.21 34.66
CA PRO A 343 2.96 0.07 33.96
C PRO A 343 1.87 0.14 32.90
N LEU A 344 1.23 1.31 32.79
CA LEU A 344 0.27 1.63 31.73
C LEU A 344 0.84 2.73 30.86
N ARG A 345 0.73 2.61 29.53
CA ARG A 345 1.25 3.58 28.58
C ARG A 345 0.19 4.00 27.57
N VAL A 346 0.09 5.28 27.28
CA VAL A 346 -0.74 5.78 26.18
C VAL A 346 -0.02 5.53 24.86
N LYS A 347 -0.72 4.95 23.89
CA LYS A 347 -0.21 4.79 22.52
C LYS A 347 0.03 6.19 21.90
N PRO A 348 1.23 6.48 21.36
CA PRO A 348 1.55 7.81 20.84
C PRO A 348 0.89 8.12 19.48
N GLU A 349 0.44 7.11 18.73
CA GLU A 349 -0.22 7.34 17.45
C GLU A 349 -1.73 7.56 17.61
N PRO A 350 -2.29 8.67 17.08
CA PRO A 350 -3.73 8.90 17.07
C PRO A 350 -4.45 7.94 16.12
N ASN A 351 -5.73 7.68 16.40
CA ASN A 351 -6.60 6.96 15.49
C ASN A 351 -7.20 7.91 14.46
N GLN A 352 -6.54 8.02 13.31
CA GLN A 352 -6.94 8.91 12.21
C GLN A 352 -8.36 8.66 11.71
N ILE A 353 -8.77 7.38 11.64
CA ILE A 353 -10.11 7.02 11.13
C ILE A 353 -11.16 7.59 12.08
N MET A 354 -11.03 7.35 13.38
CA MET A 354 -11.96 7.90 14.38
C MET A 354 -11.91 9.44 14.42
N LEU A 355 -10.73 10.06 14.27
CA LEU A 355 -10.62 11.52 14.20
C LEU A 355 -11.39 12.10 13.00
N SER A 356 -11.25 11.48 11.82
CA SER A 356 -11.99 11.87 10.61
C SER A 356 -13.49 11.61 10.73
N GLU A 357 -13.90 10.50 11.35
CA GLU A 357 -15.32 10.16 11.57
C GLU A 357 -15.99 11.13 12.54
N VAL A 358 -15.33 11.49 13.64
CA VAL A 358 -15.84 12.51 14.58
C VAL A 358 -15.97 13.86 13.87
N ALA A 359 -14.97 14.26 13.08
CA ALA A 359 -14.99 15.52 12.34
C ALA A 359 -16.15 15.54 11.31
N ALA A 360 -16.32 14.44 10.57
CA ALA A 360 -17.40 14.31 9.59
C ALA A 360 -18.79 14.26 10.24
N ARG A 361 -18.90 13.68 11.44
CA ARG A 361 -20.15 13.60 12.20
C ARG A 361 -20.58 14.95 12.77
N LEU A 362 -19.62 15.76 13.23
CA LEU A 362 -19.92 17.10 13.76
C LEU A 362 -20.18 18.13 12.64
N ALA A 363 -19.62 17.93 11.45
CA ALA A 363 -19.82 18.82 10.31
C ALA A 363 -21.31 18.80 9.83
N PRO A 364 -22.00 19.96 9.82
CA PRO A 364 -23.34 20.10 9.28
C PRO A 364 -23.41 19.71 7.81
N LYS A 365 -24.54 19.15 7.38
CA LYS A 365 -24.75 18.70 5.99
C LYS A 365 -24.70 19.87 5.00
N GLU A 366 -25.05 21.06 5.48
CA GLU A 366 -25.08 22.33 4.76
C GLU A 366 -23.69 22.73 4.25
N TRP A 367 -22.62 22.36 4.98
CA TRP A 367 -21.24 22.67 4.61
C TRP A 367 -20.77 21.89 3.37
N ARG A 368 -21.44 20.76 3.04
CA ARG A 368 -21.17 19.91 1.88
C ARG A 368 -19.68 19.53 1.78
N LEU A 369 -19.26 18.57 2.61
CA LEU A 369 -17.89 18.04 2.58
C LEU A 369 -17.55 17.49 1.19
N GLN A 370 -16.46 18.00 0.60
CA GLN A 370 -15.98 17.60 -0.73
C GLN A 370 -15.16 16.30 -0.70
N LYS A 371 -14.45 16.08 0.42
CA LYS A 371 -13.63 14.89 0.69
C LYS A 371 -13.68 14.54 2.17
N GLN A 372 -13.14 13.37 2.52
CA GLN A 372 -12.97 12.98 3.91
C GLN A 372 -12.06 13.99 4.64
N PRO A 373 -12.36 14.31 5.92
CA PRO A 373 -11.50 15.16 6.74
C PRO A 373 -10.07 14.65 6.79
N SER A 374 -9.10 15.54 6.54
CA SER A 374 -7.68 15.22 6.44
C SER A 374 -7.00 15.42 7.79
N VAL A 375 -6.32 14.39 8.32
CA VAL A 375 -5.69 14.43 9.65
C VAL A 375 -4.21 14.81 9.54
N HIS A 376 -3.82 15.90 10.21
CA HIS A 376 -2.46 16.41 10.30
C HIS A 376 -1.90 16.14 11.71
N LYS A 377 -1.35 14.94 11.91
CA LYS A 377 -0.95 14.43 13.24
C LYS A 377 0.09 15.29 13.96
N ALA A 378 1.11 15.74 13.23
CA ALA A 378 2.19 16.55 13.80
C ALA A 378 1.69 17.92 14.28
N GLU A 379 0.68 18.48 13.60
CA GLU A 379 0.08 19.78 13.92
C GLU A 379 -1.03 19.68 14.98
N GLY A 380 -1.50 18.46 15.28
CA GLY A 380 -2.67 18.25 16.13
C GLY A 380 -3.96 18.81 15.52
N VAL A 381 -4.09 18.74 14.19
CA VAL A 381 -5.17 19.39 13.42
C VAL A 381 -5.91 18.39 12.53
N VAL A 382 -7.21 18.59 12.35
CA VAL A 382 -8.01 17.97 11.29
C VAL A 382 -8.60 19.04 10.39
N ARG A 383 -8.36 18.93 9.09
CA ARG A 383 -8.86 19.87 8.07
C ARG A 383 -10.10 19.32 7.37
N LEU A 384 -11.18 20.07 7.46
CA LEU A 384 -12.35 19.89 6.62
C LEU A 384 -12.07 20.50 5.24
N LYS A 385 -12.75 19.99 4.21
CA LYS A 385 -12.81 20.67 2.91
C LYS A 385 -14.27 20.75 2.52
N CYS A 386 -14.85 21.92 2.74
CA CYS A 386 -16.27 22.19 2.56
C CYS A 386 -16.49 22.98 1.27
N LEU A 387 -17.58 22.70 0.56
CA LEU A 387 -18.01 23.57 -0.54
C LEU A 387 -18.58 24.89 0.00
N ASN A 388 -19.31 24.80 1.12
CA ASN A 388 -19.94 25.94 1.79
C ASN A 388 -19.32 26.10 3.19
N ALA A 389 -18.03 26.42 3.27
CA ALA A 389 -17.37 26.62 4.56
C ALA A 389 -17.98 27.84 5.29
N PRO A 390 -18.31 27.73 6.58
CA PRO A 390 -18.78 28.89 7.35
C PRO A 390 -17.66 29.94 7.50
N PRO A 391 -18.01 31.23 7.62
CA PRO A 391 -17.03 32.27 7.96
C PRO A 391 -16.43 32.04 9.35
N ASP A 392 -15.21 32.57 9.63
CA ASP A 392 -14.53 32.34 10.92
C ASP A 392 -15.30 32.93 12.12
N THR A 393 -16.15 33.91 11.86
CA THR A 393 -17.01 34.56 12.85
C THR A 393 -18.32 33.81 13.10
N ASP A 394 -18.55 32.67 12.44
CA ASP A 394 -19.78 31.90 12.61
C ASP A 394 -19.80 31.23 14.00
N PRO A 395 -20.80 31.53 14.85
CA PRO A 395 -20.90 30.90 16.18
C PRO A 395 -21.07 29.38 16.10
N GLN A 396 -21.63 28.85 15.00
CA GLN A 396 -21.75 27.42 14.77
C GLN A 396 -20.36 26.78 14.56
N TRP A 397 -19.48 27.45 13.80
CA TRP A 397 -18.10 26.98 13.60
C TRP A 397 -17.33 26.95 14.92
N ALA A 398 -17.44 28.00 15.73
CA ALA A 398 -16.79 28.08 17.03
C ALA A 398 -17.25 26.97 17.98
N SER A 399 -18.56 26.73 18.06
CA SER A 399 -19.14 25.65 18.87
C SER A 399 -18.65 24.27 18.42
N ILE A 400 -18.68 23.98 17.12
CA ILE A 400 -18.25 22.69 16.57
C ILE A 400 -16.74 22.47 16.76
N SER A 401 -15.93 23.52 16.57
CA SER A 401 -14.48 23.44 16.76
C SER A 401 -14.13 23.14 18.22
N ALA A 402 -14.81 23.82 19.16
CA ALA A 402 -14.64 23.57 20.60
C ALA A 402 -15.10 22.16 21.00
N GLU A 403 -16.26 21.71 20.49
CA GLU A 403 -16.76 20.34 20.74
C GLU A 403 -15.79 19.29 20.16
N TYR A 404 -15.26 19.51 18.96
CA TYR A 404 -14.29 18.62 18.34
C TYR A 404 -13.01 18.51 19.16
N GLU A 405 -12.46 19.64 19.60
CA GLU A 405 -11.26 19.68 20.44
C GLU A 405 -11.49 19.07 21.82
N GLU A 406 -12.69 19.20 22.38
CA GLU A 406 -13.05 18.55 23.63
C GLU A 406 -13.16 17.02 23.48
N LEU A 407 -13.78 16.55 22.40
CA LEU A 407 -13.94 15.12 22.16
C LEU A 407 -12.63 14.42 21.76
N THR A 408 -11.73 15.12 21.09
CA THR A 408 -10.58 14.50 20.40
C THR A 408 -9.21 15.03 20.81
N GLY A 409 -9.13 16.22 21.43
CA GLY A 409 -7.87 16.92 21.68
C GLY A 409 -7.15 17.42 20.43
N TYR A 410 -7.77 17.35 19.25
CA TYR A 410 -7.27 17.92 18.00
C TYR A 410 -8.07 19.18 17.66
N ARG A 411 -7.42 20.16 17.04
CA ARG A 411 -8.08 21.36 16.52
C ARG A 411 -8.74 21.06 15.18
N LEU A 412 -9.87 21.71 14.92
CA LEU A 412 -10.57 21.63 13.63
C LEU A 412 -10.23 22.86 12.79
N GLU A 413 -9.87 22.64 11.53
CA GLU A 413 -9.58 23.68 10.53
C GLU A 413 -10.44 23.44 9.27
N LYS A 414 -10.62 24.47 8.44
CA LYS A 414 -11.53 24.45 7.27
C LYS A 414 -10.82 24.61 5.92
#